data_AF-A0AA36M2R8-F1
#
_entry.id   AF-A0AA36M2R8-F1
#
_cell.length_a   1.000
_cell.length_b   1.000
_cell.length_c   1.000
_cell.angle_alpha   90.00
_cell.angle_beta   90.00
_cell.angle_gamma   90.00
#
_symmetry.space_group_name_H-M   'P 1'
#
loop_
_entity.id
_entity.type
_entity.pdbx_description
1 polymer ?
#
loop_
_entity_poly.entity_id
_entity_poly.type
_entity_poly.pdbx_seq_one_letter_code
_entity_poly.pdbx_strand_id
1 'polypeptide(L)'
;MFQIRGKCVICTQRFVTNNIAALHCGHVFHYDCIQKWFERSLTCPNCRAFTTSGEIVRHLFFDAPDDFDDTTLSIASPGSRADELLIALGEKNRALLQAQGELREKNRALLRAQNELRHCETTLAVKRREYDELLDENLSLKARIEILERSLEKSTKRLKACELYKIVTSMGSETALDTLLGDDGSLRMGQFINIQKRQLEEAKSIQRRLREELRAEREQLRASKKKESDLEKLLKNMEIELRDARAANTMQERPLKQRLRNLPTTHHIAENRETADIGNMMPPKRNIRRPLVERRNESGPKRAHFAEKEEEH
;
A
#
# COMPACT_ATOMS: atom_id res chain seq x y z
N MET A 1 98.49 20.39 -31.30
CA MET A 1 99.93 20.32 -31.69
C MET A 1 100.31 21.45 -32.65
N PHE A 2 101.09 22.42 -32.18
CA PHE A 2 101.65 23.49 -33.02
C PHE A 2 102.78 22.93 -33.89
N GLN A 3 102.43 22.35 -35.04
CA GLN A 3 103.44 21.94 -36.01
C GLN A 3 103.97 23.21 -36.71
N ILE A 4 105.15 23.65 -36.31
CA ILE A 4 105.88 24.71 -37.01
C ILE A 4 106.05 24.24 -38.46
N ARG A 5 105.40 24.92 -39.41
CA ARG A 5 105.47 24.63 -40.86
C ARG A 5 106.83 25.07 -41.42
N GLY A 6 107.92 24.53 -40.88
CA GLY A 6 109.30 24.75 -41.31
C GLY A 6 110.03 23.42 -41.49
N LYS A 7 111.05 23.42 -42.34
CA LYS A 7 111.99 22.30 -42.52
C LYS A 7 113.39 22.77 -42.17
N CYS A 8 114.17 21.91 -41.52
CA CYS A 8 115.58 22.19 -41.30
C CYS A 8 116.34 22.07 -42.63
N VAL A 9 117.05 23.11 -43.07
CA VAL A 9 117.80 23.09 -44.35
C VAL A 9 118.97 22.10 -44.32
N ILE A 10 119.50 21.78 -43.14
CA ILE A 10 120.65 20.87 -42.97
C ILE A 10 120.24 19.41 -43.21
N CYS A 11 119.12 18.95 -42.63
CA CYS A 11 118.66 17.56 -42.77
C CYS A 11 117.42 17.39 -43.67
N THR A 12 116.82 18.48 -44.13
CA THR A 12 115.58 18.55 -44.94
C THR A 12 114.30 18.00 -44.28
N GLN A 13 114.36 17.59 -43.01
CA GLN A 13 113.22 17.07 -42.24
C GLN A 13 112.37 18.21 -41.65
N ARG A 14 111.07 17.94 -41.44
CA ARG A 14 110.13 18.86 -40.77
C ARG A 14 110.44 18.96 -39.28
N PHE A 15 110.14 20.10 -38.70
CA PHE A 15 110.18 20.28 -37.25
C PHE A 15 109.00 19.53 -36.61
N VAL A 16 109.25 18.35 -36.04
CA VAL A 16 108.21 17.50 -35.40
C VAL A 16 108.38 17.46 -33.87
N THR A 17 109.58 17.77 -33.38
CA THR A 17 109.93 17.72 -31.95
C THR A 17 110.35 19.11 -31.45
N ASN A 18 110.42 19.28 -30.13
CA ASN A 18 110.87 20.51 -29.47
C ASN A 18 112.39 20.76 -29.60
N ASN A 19 113.11 19.99 -30.42
CA ASN A 19 114.56 20.08 -30.60
C ASN A 19 114.96 21.13 -31.66
N ILE A 20 114.41 22.34 -31.51
CA ILE A 20 114.49 23.41 -32.50
C ILE A 20 115.30 24.55 -31.90
N ALA A 21 116.32 24.99 -32.64
CA ALA A 21 117.16 26.11 -32.24
C ALA A 21 117.17 27.21 -33.30
N ALA A 22 117.24 28.46 -32.85
CA ALA A 22 117.45 29.62 -33.70
C ALA A 22 118.84 30.21 -33.48
N LEU A 23 119.45 30.72 -34.54
CA LEU A 23 120.64 31.58 -34.44
C LEU A 23 120.21 33.04 -34.27
N HIS A 24 121.13 33.91 -33.81
CA HIS A 24 120.88 35.36 -33.68
C HIS A 24 120.47 36.04 -35.00
N CYS A 25 120.78 35.43 -36.16
CA CYS A 25 120.30 35.90 -37.45
C CYS A 25 118.82 35.54 -37.75
N GLY A 26 118.12 34.87 -36.83
CA GLY A 26 116.72 34.47 -36.94
C GLY A 26 116.44 33.17 -37.70
N HIS A 27 117.45 32.51 -38.26
CA HIS A 27 117.26 31.24 -38.98
C HIS A 27 117.19 30.05 -38.01
N VAL A 28 116.29 29.11 -38.31
CA VAL A 28 115.90 28.01 -37.43
C VAL A 28 116.33 26.66 -38.00
N PHE A 29 116.89 25.80 -37.14
CA PHE A 29 117.38 24.46 -37.47
C PHE A 29 117.08 23.48 -36.33
N HIS A 30 117.26 22.18 -36.53
CA HIS A 30 117.36 21.29 -35.38
C HIS A 30 118.64 21.61 -34.61
N TYR A 31 118.57 21.60 -33.28
CA TYR A 31 119.72 21.92 -32.44
C TYR A 31 120.93 21.01 -32.75
N ASP A 32 120.71 19.71 -32.89
CA ASP A 32 121.78 18.76 -33.23
C ASP A 32 122.36 19.00 -34.63
N CYS A 33 121.52 19.44 -35.57
CA CYS A 33 121.98 19.74 -36.93
C CYS A 33 122.89 20.96 -36.96
N ILE A 34 122.52 22.03 -36.27
CA ILE A 34 123.34 23.25 -36.26
C ILE A 34 124.59 23.08 -35.39
N GLN A 35 124.53 22.29 -34.31
CA GLN A 35 125.70 21.96 -33.51
C GLN A 35 126.76 21.22 -34.34
N LYS A 36 126.36 20.19 -35.12
CA LYS A 36 127.26 19.48 -36.06
C LYS A 36 127.83 20.38 -37.16
N TRP A 37 127.07 21.40 -37.58
CA TRP A 37 127.55 22.38 -38.55
C TRP A 37 128.67 23.26 -37.96
N PHE A 38 128.53 23.69 -36.70
CA PHE A 38 129.52 24.53 -36.01
C PHE A 38 130.84 23.82 -35.70
N GLU A 39 130.88 22.49 -35.68
CA GLU A 39 132.14 21.72 -35.67
C GLU A 39 132.99 21.98 -36.92
N ARG A 40 132.36 22.42 -38.03
CA ARG A 40 133.04 22.67 -39.32
C ARG A 40 133.11 24.15 -39.68
N SER A 41 132.07 24.92 -39.38
CA SER A 41 131.97 26.33 -39.74
C SER A 41 131.06 27.09 -38.77
N LEU A 42 131.61 28.13 -38.13
CA LEU A 42 130.89 29.04 -37.23
C LEU A 42 130.09 30.10 -38.00
N THR A 43 129.30 29.66 -38.97
CA THR A 43 128.45 30.54 -39.80
C THR A 43 127.08 29.93 -40.01
N CYS A 44 126.05 30.77 -40.16
CA CYS A 44 124.70 30.32 -40.48
C CYS A 44 124.63 29.66 -41.87
N PRO A 45 124.07 28.44 -42.01
CA PRO A 45 123.91 27.78 -43.31
C PRO A 45 123.07 28.55 -44.33
N ASN A 46 122.13 29.39 -43.87
CA ASN A 46 121.21 30.12 -44.75
C ASN A 46 121.74 31.48 -45.20
N CYS A 47 122.33 32.28 -44.30
CA CYS A 47 122.77 33.64 -44.59
C CYS A 47 124.27 33.90 -44.44
N ARG A 48 125.04 32.89 -44.01
CA ARG A 48 126.50 32.96 -43.78
C ARG A 48 126.96 33.99 -42.75
N ALA A 49 126.03 34.58 -41.98
CA ALA A 49 126.38 35.41 -40.82
C ALA A 49 127.24 34.60 -39.83
N PHE A 50 128.30 35.21 -39.32
CA PHE A 50 129.15 34.61 -38.28
C PHE A 50 128.35 34.45 -37.00
N THR A 51 128.47 33.28 -36.35
CA THR A 51 127.75 32.94 -35.12
C THR A 51 128.62 32.08 -34.23
N THR A 52 128.58 32.33 -32.92
CA THR A 52 129.27 31.51 -31.92
C THR A 52 128.32 30.48 -31.28
N SER A 53 128.86 29.37 -30.78
CA SER A 53 128.05 28.30 -30.15
C SER A 53 127.27 28.76 -28.91
N GLY A 54 127.66 29.85 -28.27
CA GLY A 54 126.95 30.47 -27.15
C GLY A 54 125.72 31.28 -27.56
N GLU A 55 125.61 31.67 -28.83
CA GLU A 55 124.51 32.49 -29.37
C GLU A 55 123.37 31.64 -29.96
N ILE A 56 123.37 30.33 -29.70
CA ILE A 56 122.31 29.41 -30.11
C ILE A 56 121.16 29.47 -29.09
N VAL A 57 119.99 29.93 -29.54
CA VAL A 57 118.77 29.91 -28.73
C VAL A 57 118.16 28.50 -28.84
N ARG A 58 118.35 27.67 -27.81
CA ARG A 58 117.96 26.24 -27.79
C ARG A 58 116.48 25.97 -27.58
N HIS A 59 115.76 26.88 -26.96
CA HIS A 59 114.35 26.72 -26.62
C HIS A 59 113.57 27.93 -27.11
N LEU A 60 112.77 27.71 -28.15
CA LEU A 60 111.82 28.70 -28.65
C LEU A 60 110.48 28.42 -27.96
N PHE A 61 110.07 29.35 -27.09
CA PHE A 61 108.76 29.31 -26.46
C PHE A 61 107.77 30.04 -27.37
N PHE A 62 106.73 29.33 -27.81
CA PHE A 62 105.63 29.92 -28.57
C PHE A 62 104.43 30.03 -27.64
N ASP A 63 104.01 31.26 -27.35
CA ASP A 63 102.74 31.51 -26.65
C ASP A 63 101.61 31.17 -27.60
N ALA A 64 101.09 29.96 -27.46
CA ALA A 64 100.09 29.43 -28.35
C ALA A 64 98.84 29.16 -27.52
N PRO A 65 97.70 29.81 -27.80
CA PRO A 65 96.48 29.59 -27.03
C PRO A 65 96.02 28.14 -27.20
N ASP A 66 95.80 27.46 -26.07
CA ASP A 66 95.43 26.05 -25.90
C ASP A 66 94.04 25.66 -26.44
N ASP A 67 93.55 26.28 -27.50
CA ASP A 67 92.20 26.04 -28.05
C ASP A 67 92.16 24.99 -29.18
N PHE A 68 93.06 23.99 -29.14
CA PHE A 68 92.93 22.79 -29.97
C PHE A 68 93.00 21.54 -29.11
N ASP A 69 91.84 21.21 -28.53
CA ASP A 69 91.53 19.94 -27.88
C ASP A 69 91.73 18.78 -28.87
N ASP A 70 92.86 18.11 -28.71
CA ASP A 70 93.27 16.88 -29.39
C ASP A 70 92.59 15.66 -28.75
N THR A 71 91.26 15.74 -28.56
CA THR A 71 90.39 14.61 -28.18
C THR A 71 89.46 14.21 -29.34
N THR A 72 89.96 14.34 -30.57
CA THR A 72 89.32 13.77 -31.77
C THR A 72 90.27 12.85 -32.54
N LEU A 73 90.81 11.85 -31.85
CA LEU A 73 91.13 10.56 -32.46
C LEU A 73 90.05 9.51 -32.12
N SER A 74 88.80 9.91 -32.34
CA SER A 74 87.71 9.00 -32.72
C SER A 74 86.92 9.71 -33.82
N ILE A 75 87.27 9.43 -35.07
CA ILE A 75 86.50 9.87 -36.23
C ILE A 75 85.18 9.07 -36.23
N ALA A 76 84.20 9.57 -35.48
CA ALA A 76 82.80 9.40 -35.84
C ALA A 76 82.45 10.65 -36.66
N SER A 77 82.19 10.46 -37.95
CA SER A 77 81.78 11.53 -38.87
C SER A 77 80.63 12.35 -38.23
N PRO A 78 80.57 13.68 -38.36
CA PRO A 78 79.44 14.47 -37.89
C PRO A 78 78.07 13.95 -38.37
N GLY A 79 78.04 13.19 -39.47
CA GLY A 79 76.86 12.45 -39.92
C GLY A 79 76.40 11.35 -38.94
N SER A 80 77.29 10.59 -38.31
CA SER A 80 76.91 9.43 -37.50
C SER A 80 76.18 9.81 -36.20
N ARG A 81 76.53 10.93 -35.56
CA ARG A 81 75.81 11.45 -34.38
C ARG A 81 74.45 12.05 -34.75
N ALA A 82 74.35 12.67 -35.92
CA ALA A 82 73.07 13.13 -36.45
C ALA A 82 72.15 11.95 -36.81
N ASP A 83 72.69 10.90 -37.42
CA ASP A 83 71.98 9.67 -37.78
C ASP A 83 71.48 8.94 -36.52
N GLU A 84 72.29 8.85 -35.46
CA GLU A 84 71.89 8.25 -34.18
C GLU A 84 70.72 9.00 -33.52
N LEU A 85 70.76 10.34 -33.54
CA LEU A 85 69.65 11.16 -33.02
C LEU A 85 68.38 11.04 -33.88
N LEU A 86 68.51 10.89 -35.20
CA LEU A 86 67.36 10.68 -36.09
C LEU A 86 66.69 9.32 -35.85
N ILE A 87 67.47 8.27 -35.59
CA ILE A 87 66.94 6.95 -35.22
C ILE A 87 66.18 7.03 -33.90
N ALA A 88 66.79 7.63 -32.87
CA ALA A 88 66.16 7.81 -31.56
C ALA A 88 64.87 8.64 -31.65
N LEU A 89 64.86 9.71 -32.43
CA LEU A 89 63.67 10.52 -32.69
C LEU A 89 62.59 9.72 -33.41
N GLY A 90 62.97 8.89 -34.39
CA GLY A 90 62.07 7.99 -35.11
C GLY A 90 61.43 6.93 -34.20
N GLU A 91 62.18 6.38 -33.26
CA GLU A 91 61.65 5.47 -32.22
C GLU A 91 60.68 6.18 -31.28
N LYS A 92 61.02 7.36 -30.79
CA LYS A 92 60.12 8.16 -29.94
C LYS A 92 58.85 8.58 -30.67
N ASN A 93 58.94 8.97 -31.94
CA ASN A 93 57.77 9.31 -32.76
C ASN A 93 56.86 8.08 -32.97
N ARG A 94 57.43 6.90 -33.22
CA ARG A 94 56.65 5.65 -33.31
C ARG A 94 55.96 5.32 -32.00
N ALA A 95 56.66 5.41 -30.87
CA ALA A 95 56.08 5.18 -29.54
C ALA A 95 54.96 6.19 -29.23
N LEU A 96 55.13 7.47 -29.60
CA LEU A 96 54.12 8.50 -29.44
C LEU A 96 52.86 8.19 -30.26
N LEU A 97 53.02 7.79 -31.53
CA LEU A 97 51.91 7.39 -32.40
C LEU A 97 51.15 6.17 -31.85
N GLN A 98 51.86 5.17 -31.32
CA GLN A 98 51.26 4.01 -30.67
C GLN A 98 50.45 4.43 -29.43
N ALA A 99 51.04 5.22 -28.53
CA ALA A 99 50.37 5.71 -27.33
C ALA A 99 49.15 6.58 -27.66
N GLN A 100 49.21 7.40 -28.71
CA GLN A 100 48.05 8.17 -29.19
C GLN A 100 46.93 7.26 -29.73
N GLY A 101 47.29 6.16 -30.40
CA GLY A 101 46.35 5.13 -30.85
C GLY A 101 45.61 4.47 -29.69
N GLU A 102 46.37 4.02 -28.68
CA GLU A 102 45.82 3.41 -27.46
C GLU A 102 44.93 4.38 -26.68
N LEU A 103 45.35 5.64 -26.54
CA LEU A 103 44.57 6.67 -25.86
C LEU A 103 43.24 6.92 -26.59
N ARG A 104 43.25 6.98 -27.92
CA ARG A 104 42.02 7.12 -28.73
C ARG A 104 41.10 5.92 -28.53
N GLU A 105 41.63 4.71 -28.46
CA GLU A 105 40.82 3.52 -28.23
C GLU A 105 40.20 3.50 -26.82
N LYS A 106 41.00 3.80 -25.80
CA LYS A 106 40.51 3.94 -24.41
C LYS A 106 39.45 5.03 -24.30
N ASN A 107 39.62 6.17 -24.97
CA ASN A 107 38.60 7.23 -25.00
C ASN A 107 37.31 6.78 -25.68
N ARG A 108 37.39 6.00 -26.78
CA ARG A 108 36.18 5.42 -27.40
C ARG A 108 35.49 4.42 -26.46
N ALA A 109 36.26 3.58 -25.76
CA ALA A 109 35.72 2.63 -24.79
C ALA A 109 35.06 3.34 -23.60
N LEU A 110 35.69 4.39 -23.07
CA LEU A 110 35.14 5.21 -22.00
C LEU A 110 33.81 5.86 -22.41
N LEU A 111 33.72 6.40 -23.62
CA LEU A 111 32.49 7.00 -24.11
C LEU A 111 31.35 5.98 -24.23
N ARG A 112 31.65 4.75 -24.66
CA ARG A 112 30.66 3.65 -24.68
C ARG A 112 30.16 3.31 -23.28
N ALA A 113 31.07 3.10 -22.33
CA ALA A 113 30.74 2.81 -20.95
C ALA A 113 29.94 3.95 -20.29
N GLN A 114 30.25 5.21 -20.60
CA GLN A 114 29.49 6.38 -20.11
C GLN A 114 28.05 6.40 -20.66
N ASN A 115 27.87 6.06 -21.94
CA ASN A 115 26.53 6.00 -22.53
C ASN A 115 25.70 4.85 -21.95
N GLU A 116 26.32 3.68 -21.74
CA GLU A 116 25.70 2.54 -21.08
C GLU A 116 25.29 2.89 -19.64
N LEU A 117 26.17 3.54 -18.88
CA LEU A 117 25.87 4.00 -17.53
C LEU A 117 24.68 4.96 -17.53
N ARG A 118 24.66 5.96 -18.42
CA ARG A 118 23.52 6.88 -18.57
C ARG A 118 22.22 6.17 -18.92
N HIS A 119 22.29 5.16 -19.78
CA HIS A 119 21.11 4.37 -20.12
C HIS A 119 20.60 3.60 -18.89
N CYS A 120 21.48 2.90 -18.18
CA CYS A 120 21.16 2.20 -16.95
C CYS A 120 20.57 3.13 -15.87
N GLU A 121 21.16 4.32 -15.69
CA GLU A 121 20.66 5.33 -14.74
C GLU A 121 19.24 5.79 -15.07
N THR A 122 18.95 6.04 -16.35
CA THR A 122 17.60 6.44 -16.77
C THR A 122 16.60 5.30 -16.61
N THR A 123 16.98 4.05 -16.94
CA THR A 123 16.13 2.87 -16.70
C THR A 123 15.87 2.66 -15.20
N LEU A 124 16.89 2.77 -14.35
CA LEU A 124 16.73 2.67 -12.90
C LEU A 124 15.84 3.77 -12.34
N ALA A 125 15.93 4.99 -12.86
CA ALA A 125 15.05 6.09 -12.46
C ALA A 125 13.58 5.80 -12.80
N VAL A 126 13.31 5.24 -13.99
CA VAL A 126 11.94 4.82 -14.38
C VAL A 126 11.46 3.68 -13.48
N LYS A 127 12.26 2.64 -13.27
CA LYS A 127 11.89 1.52 -12.39
C LYS A 127 11.68 1.92 -10.94
N ARG A 128 12.42 2.91 -10.46
CA ARG A 128 12.21 3.47 -9.12
C ARG A 128 10.85 4.17 -9.01
N ARG A 129 10.44 4.95 -10.02
CA ARG A 129 9.09 5.58 -10.05
C ARG A 129 7.99 4.52 -10.11
N GLU A 130 8.12 3.52 -10.98
CA GLU A 130 7.15 2.40 -11.06
C GLU A 130 7.02 1.70 -9.69
N TYR A 131 8.13 1.50 -8.97
CA TYR A 131 8.11 0.92 -7.63
C TYR A 131 7.40 1.81 -6.61
N ASP A 132 7.67 3.12 -6.62
CA ASP A 132 7.05 4.08 -5.71
C ASP A 132 5.52 4.16 -5.96
N GLU A 133 5.07 4.16 -7.23
CA GLU A 133 3.65 4.12 -7.60
C GLU A 133 2.97 2.84 -7.10
N LEU A 134 3.60 1.68 -7.30
CA LEU A 134 3.10 0.40 -6.80
C LEU A 134 3.06 0.36 -5.26
N LEU A 135 4.01 1.01 -4.58
CA LEU A 135 4.04 1.09 -3.13
C LEU A 135 2.85 1.91 -2.61
N ASP A 136 2.58 3.06 -3.23
CA ASP A 136 1.43 3.92 -2.88
C ASP A 136 0.10 3.20 -3.13
N GLU A 137 -0.04 2.48 -4.25
CA GLU A 137 -1.23 1.66 -4.52
C GLU A 137 -1.41 0.57 -3.45
N ASN A 138 -0.34 -0.13 -3.08
CA ASN A 138 -0.38 -1.15 -2.03
C ASN A 138 -0.81 -0.57 -0.67
N LEU A 139 -0.32 0.62 -0.31
CA LEU A 139 -0.73 1.31 0.93
C LEU A 139 -2.21 1.69 0.90
N SER A 140 -2.70 2.21 -0.23
CA SER A 140 -4.12 2.53 -0.44
C SER A 140 -5.01 1.28 -0.35
N LEU A 141 -4.61 0.17 -0.98
CA LEU A 141 -5.32 -1.10 -0.91
C LEU A 141 -5.36 -1.66 0.51
N LYS A 142 -4.25 -1.59 1.26
CA LYS A 142 -4.22 -1.99 2.68
C LYS A 142 -5.21 -1.18 3.52
N ALA A 143 -5.22 0.15 3.37
CA ALA A 143 -6.17 1.00 4.09
C ALA A 143 -7.63 0.67 3.74
N ARG A 144 -7.92 0.36 2.47
CA ARG A 144 -9.26 -0.09 2.02
C ARG A 144 -9.64 -1.43 2.64
N ILE A 145 -8.71 -2.39 2.68
CA ILE A 145 -8.94 -3.70 3.30
C ILE A 145 -9.28 -3.51 4.79
N GLU A 146 -8.51 -2.70 5.52
CA GLU A 146 -8.79 -2.43 6.95
C GLU A 146 -10.17 -1.80 7.19
N ILE A 147 -10.65 -0.95 6.28
CA ILE A 147 -12.00 -0.38 6.36
C ILE A 147 -13.06 -1.47 6.09
N LEU A 148 -12.83 -2.30 5.07
CA LEU A 148 -13.74 -3.38 4.70
C LEU A 148 -13.83 -4.44 5.80
N GLU A 149 -12.71 -4.82 6.41
CA GLU A 149 -12.66 -5.75 7.54
C GLU A 149 -13.45 -5.23 8.74
N ARG A 150 -13.28 -3.94 9.09
CA ARG A 150 -14.08 -3.29 10.15
C ARG A 150 -15.58 -3.28 9.83
N SER A 151 -15.94 -2.99 8.58
CA SER A 151 -17.33 -3.00 8.13
C SER A 151 -17.93 -4.41 8.17
N LEU A 152 -17.16 -5.41 7.74
CA LEU A 152 -17.54 -6.81 7.75
C LEU A 152 -17.71 -7.34 9.19
N GLU A 153 -16.83 -6.95 10.10
CA GLU A 153 -16.95 -7.31 11.51
C GLU A 153 -18.25 -6.72 12.09
N LYS A 154 -18.54 -5.45 11.80
CA LYS A 154 -19.77 -4.77 12.24
C LYS A 154 -21.03 -5.43 11.67
N SER A 155 -21.05 -5.77 10.38
CA SER A 155 -22.20 -6.43 9.76
C SER A 155 -22.39 -7.86 10.27
N THR A 156 -21.29 -8.59 10.52
CA THR A 156 -21.33 -9.94 11.09
C THR A 156 -21.89 -9.93 12.50
N LYS A 157 -21.47 -8.98 13.35
CA LYS A 157 -22.03 -8.78 14.70
C LYS A 157 -23.53 -8.46 14.65
N ARG A 158 -23.95 -7.61 13.72
CA ARG A 158 -25.38 -7.30 13.48
C ARG A 158 -26.17 -8.52 13.04
N LEU A 159 -25.66 -9.33 12.11
CA LEU A 159 -26.33 -10.54 11.65
C LEU A 159 -26.54 -11.55 12.80
N LYS A 160 -25.51 -11.79 13.62
CA LYS A 160 -25.64 -12.65 14.81
C LYS A 160 -26.71 -12.14 15.79
N ALA A 161 -26.78 -10.82 15.97
CA ALA A 161 -27.81 -10.21 16.80
C ALA A 161 -29.22 -10.31 16.18
N CYS A 162 -29.35 -10.14 14.86
CA CYS A 162 -30.59 -10.38 14.13
C CYS A 162 -31.06 -11.82 14.26
N GLU A 163 -30.17 -12.81 14.22
CA GLU A 163 -30.51 -14.22 14.43
C GLU A 163 -31.03 -14.46 15.85
N LEU A 164 -30.30 -13.97 16.87
CA LEU A 164 -30.75 -14.05 18.27
C LEU A 164 -32.10 -13.35 18.47
N TYR A 165 -32.28 -12.18 17.89
CA TYR A 165 -33.54 -11.44 17.96
C TYR A 165 -34.65 -12.14 17.19
N LYS A 166 -34.41 -12.72 16.00
CA LYS A 166 -35.43 -13.54 15.31
C LYS A 166 -35.85 -14.75 16.12
N ILE A 167 -34.93 -15.36 16.89
CA ILE A 167 -35.27 -16.45 17.82
C ILE A 167 -36.15 -15.93 18.96
N VAL A 168 -35.73 -14.86 19.66
CA VAL A 168 -36.48 -14.28 20.79
C VAL A 168 -37.83 -13.69 20.35
N THR A 169 -37.87 -13.13 19.15
CA THR A 169 -38.94 -12.28 18.63
C THR A 169 -39.52 -12.81 17.33
N SER A 170 -39.44 -14.13 17.14
CA SER A 170 -40.56 -14.92 16.61
C SER A 170 -41.86 -14.73 17.44
N MET A 171 -41.80 -13.91 18.50
CA MET A 171 -42.88 -13.19 19.16
C MET A 171 -42.92 -11.62 19.01
N GLY A 172 -42.18 -10.96 18.09
CA GLY A 172 -42.45 -9.57 17.65
C GLY A 172 -41.30 -8.57 17.33
N SER A 173 -41.41 -7.89 16.17
CA SER A 173 -40.91 -6.54 15.79
C SER A 173 -39.40 -6.24 15.63
N GLU A 174 -38.98 -5.97 14.38
CA GLU A 174 -37.63 -5.69 13.86
C GLU A 174 -36.97 -4.38 14.35
N THR A 175 -37.76 -3.40 14.81
CA THR A 175 -37.29 -2.05 15.18
C THR A 175 -36.55 -1.96 16.51
N ALA A 176 -36.65 -2.97 17.39
CA ALA A 176 -35.99 -2.93 18.70
C ALA A 176 -34.51 -3.32 18.65
N LEU A 177 -34.03 -3.84 17.52
CA LEU A 177 -32.66 -4.31 17.33
C LEU A 177 -31.61 -3.21 17.47
N ASP A 178 -31.87 -2.04 16.88
CA ASP A 178 -30.95 -0.90 16.93
C ASP A 178 -30.81 -0.33 18.36
N THR A 179 -31.85 -0.48 19.19
CA THR A 179 -31.79 -0.12 20.62
C THR A 179 -31.00 -1.11 21.47
N LEU A 180 -30.99 -2.39 21.10
CA LEU A 180 -30.42 -3.47 21.91
C LEU A 180 -28.95 -3.75 21.61
N LEU A 181 -28.41 -3.22 20.52
CA LEU A 181 -27.02 -3.38 20.12
C LEU A 181 -26.20 -2.15 20.50
N GLY A 182 -25.13 -2.35 21.26
CA GLY A 182 -24.08 -1.35 21.41
C GLY A 182 -23.26 -1.20 20.12
N ASP A 183 -22.53 -0.09 19.99
CA ASP A 183 -21.63 0.15 18.86
C ASP A 183 -20.51 -0.91 18.75
N ASP A 184 -20.27 -1.66 19.83
CA ASP A 184 -19.36 -2.78 19.99
C ASP A 184 -19.94 -4.14 19.52
N GLY A 185 -21.23 -4.18 19.19
CA GLY A 185 -21.98 -5.40 18.90
C GLY A 185 -22.26 -6.26 20.13
N SER A 186 -22.05 -5.72 21.35
CA SER A 186 -22.52 -6.37 22.56
C SER A 186 -24.03 -6.17 22.68
N LEU A 187 -24.72 -7.24 23.07
CA LEU A 187 -26.13 -7.16 23.41
C LEU A 187 -26.21 -6.39 24.73
N ARG A 188 -26.95 -5.28 24.77
CA ARG A 188 -27.23 -4.51 25.99
C ARG A 188 -28.13 -5.36 26.91
N MET A 189 -27.53 -6.33 27.58
CA MET A 189 -28.21 -7.35 28.40
C MET A 189 -29.11 -6.71 29.46
N GLY A 190 -28.72 -5.55 30.01
CA GLY A 190 -29.55 -4.80 30.95
C GLY A 190 -30.86 -4.27 30.34
N GLN A 191 -30.83 -3.78 29.10
CA GLN A 191 -32.04 -3.33 28.40
C GLN A 191 -32.90 -4.52 27.98
N PHE A 192 -32.29 -5.61 27.53
CA PHE A 192 -32.99 -6.86 27.22
C PHE A 192 -33.72 -7.42 28.45
N ILE A 193 -33.03 -7.53 29.59
CA ILE A 193 -33.61 -7.99 30.86
C ILE A 193 -34.73 -7.04 31.31
N ASN A 194 -34.59 -5.73 31.11
CA ASN A 194 -35.65 -4.78 31.46
C ASN A 194 -36.91 -4.94 30.59
N ILE A 195 -36.75 -5.18 29.28
CA ILE A 195 -37.88 -5.48 28.39
C ILE A 195 -38.57 -6.78 28.85
N GLN A 196 -37.80 -7.83 29.13
CA GLN A 196 -38.33 -9.11 29.64
C GLN A 196 -39.04 -8.96 30.99
N LYS A 197 -38.46 -8.19 31.93
CA LYS A 197 -39.08 -7.90 33.23
C LYS A 197 -40.40 -7.13 33.07
N ARG A 198 -40.43 -6.14 32.16
CA ARG A 198 -41.65 -5.37 31.87
C ARG A 198 -42.75 -6.25 31.28
N GLN A 199 -42.42 -7.05 30.27
CA GLN A 199 -43.37 -7.99 29.65
C GLN A 199 -43.91 -9.00 30.68
N LEU A 200 -43.04 -9.52 31.56
CA LEU A 200 -43.43 -10.42 32.62
C LEU A 200 -44.39 -9.76 33.63
N GLU A 201 -44.13 -8.51 34.03
CA GLU A 201 -45.02 -7.80 34.96
C GLU A 201 -46.35 -7.37 34.32
N GLU A 202 -46.35 -7.01 33.04
CA GLU A 202 -47.59 -6.78 32.28
C GLU A 202 -48.43 -8.08 32.23
N ALA A 203 -47.82 -9.23 31.91
CA ALA A 203 -48.51 -10.52 31.91
C ALA A 203 -49.04 -10.91 33.31
N LYS A 204 -48.25 -10.70 34.37
CA LYS A 204 -48.69 -10.93 35.76
C LYS A 204 -49.81 -9.99 36.18
N SER A 205 -49.78 -8.73 35.75
CA SER A 205 -50.84 -7.75 36.00
C SER A 205 -52.15 -8.19 35.35
N ILE A 206 -52.10 -8.59 34.08
CA ILE A 206 -53.25 -9.16 33.36
C ILE A 206 -53.77 -10.42 34.07
N GLN A 207 -52.87 -11.30 34.52
CA GLN A 207 -53.25 -12.51 35.28
C GLN A 207 -53.97 -12.16 36.60
N ARG A 208 -53.49 -11.14 37.34
CA ARG A 208 -54.15 -10.68 38.58
C ARG A 208 -55.55 -10.15 38.29
N ARG A 209 -55.69 -9.27 37.29
CA ARG A 209 -56.99 -8.71 36.89
C ARG A 209 -57.98 -9.80 36.50
N LEU A 210 -57.57 -10.73 35.63
CA LEU A 210 -58.43 -11.85 35.21
C LEU A 210 -58.84 -12.76 36.39
N ARG A 211 -57.97 -12.93 37.40
CA ARG A 211 -58.32 -13.68 38.61
C ARG A 211 -59.34 -12.95 39.47
N GLU A 212 -59.23 -11.63 39.59
CA GLU A 212 -60.19 -10.80 40.33
C GLU A 212 -61.55 -10.76 39.62
N GLU A 213 -61.57 -10.56 38.30
CA GLU A 213 -62.78 -10.66 37.48
C GLU A 213 -63.44 -12.04 37.64
N LEU A 214 -62.67 -13.13 37.57
CA LEU A 214 -63.20 -14.48 37.77
C LEU A 214 -63.77 -14.69 39.18
N ARG A 215 -63.20 -14.07 40.22
CA ARG A 215 -63.74 -14.12 41.58
C ARG A 215 -65.07 -13.37 41.67
N ALA A 216 -65.12 -12.16 41.13
CA ALA A 216 -66.34 -11.34 41.11
C ALA A 216 -67.48 -12.04 40.36
N GLU A 217 -67.20 -12.61 39.18
CA GLU A 217 -68.18 -13.40 38.42
C GLU A 217 -68.67 -14.63 39.20
N ARG A 218 -67.78 -15.33 39.91
CA ARG A 218 -68.18 -16.46 40.77
C ARG A 218 -69.07 -16.04 41.93
N GLU A 219 -68.83 -14.89 42.54
CA GLU A 219 -69.66 -14.34 43.61
C GLU A 219 -71.02 -13.89 43.09
N GLN A 220 -71.06 -13.20 41.95
CA GLN A 220 -72.31 -12.84 41.28
C GLN A 220 -73.13 -14.07 40.92
N LEU A 221 -72.49 -15.13 40.40
CA LEU A 221 -73.16 -16.39 40.10
C LEU A 221 -73.73 -17.04 41.36
N ARG A 222 -72.99 -17.04 42.48
CA ARG A 222 -73.49 -17.55 43.77
C ARG A 222 -74.70 -16.74 44.28
N ALA A 223 -74.64 -15.41 44.19
CA ALA A 223 -75.75 -14.55 44.58
C ALA A 223 -76.99 -14.76 43.69
N SER A 224 -76.80 -14.91 42.37
CA SER A 224 -77.87 -15.22 41.42
C SER A 224 -78.50 -16.57 41.73
N LYS A 225 -77.69 -17.61 41.98
CA LYS A 225 -78.19 -18.94 42.39
C LYS A 225 -78.97 -18.91 43.70
N LYS A 226 -78.55 -18.09 44.67
CA LYS A 226 -79.30 -17.92 45.93
C LYS A 226 -80.66 -17.27 45.67
N LYS A 227 -80.69 -16.18 44.88
CA LYS A 227 -81.93 -15.50 44.48
C LYS A 227 -82.87 -16.44 43.74
N GLU A 228 -82.35 -17.25 42.82
CA GLU A 228 -83.10 -18.27 42.09
C GLU A 228 -83.73 -19.29 43.06
N SER A 229 -82.96 -19.84 44.00
CA SER A 229 -83.49 -20.76 45.02
C SER A 229 -84.54 -20.13 45.93
N ASP A 230 -84.38 -18.86 46.30
CA ASP A 230 -85.35 -18.15 47.14
C ASP A 230 -86.65 -17.84 46.36
N LEU A 231 -86.56 -17.48 45.08
CA LEU A 231 -87.72 -17.34 44.18
C LEU A 231 -88.44 -18.67 43.96
N GLU A 232 -87.72 -19.79 43.79
CA GLU A 232 -88.32 -21.12 43.69
C GLU A 232 -89.12 -21.50 44.94
N LYS A 233 -88.62 -21.18 46.13
CA LYS A 233 -89.36 -21.39 47.39
C LYS A 233 -90.62 -20.51 47.44
N LEU A 234 -90.50 -19.25 47.03
CA LEU A 234 -91.62 -18.31 47.05
C LEU A 234 -92.72 -18.72 46.05
N LEU A 235 -92.34 -19.19 44.86
CA LEU A 235 -93.27 -19.77 43.89
C LEU A 235 -93.98 -21.00 44.46
N LYS A 236 -93.26 -21.93 45.10
CA LYS A 236 -93.88 -23.08 45.78
C LYS A 236 -94.88 -22.65 46.85
N ASN A 237 -94.55 -21.62 47.64
CA ASN A 237 -95.46 -21.10 48.67
C ASN A 237 -96.70 -20.47 48.03
N MET A 238 -96.54 -19.62 47.02
CA MET A 238 -97.66 -19.01 46.30
C MET A 238 -98.52 -20.05 45.58
N GLU A 239 -97.95 -21.13 45.05
CA GLU A 239 -98.69 -22.26 44.49
C GLU A 239 -99.54 -22.97 45.54
N ILE A 240 -99.03 -23.12 46.76
CA ILE A 240 -99.78 -23.65 47.90
C ILE A 240 -100.91 -22.68 48.27
N GLU A 241 -100.63 -21.39 48.43
CA GLU A 241 -101.64 -20.38 48.77
C GLU A 241 -102.74 -20.28 47.69
N LEU A 242 -102.38 -20.33 46.41
CA LEU A 242 -103.35 -20.36 45.31
C LEU A 242 -104.18 -21.63 45.32
N ARG A 243 -103.59 -22.78 45.69
CA ARG A 243 -104.32 -24.04 45.86
C ARG A 243 -105.32 -23.94 47.00
N ASP A 244 -104.91 -23.35 48.13
CA ASP A 244 -105.76 -23.17 49.30
C ASP A 244 -106.87 -22.14 49.05
N ALA A 245 -106.58 -21.03 48.38
CA ALA A 245 -107.57 -20.04 47.96
C ALA A 245 -108.58 -20.63 46.96
N ARG A 246 -108.14 -21.45 46.00
CA ARG A 246 -109.04 -22.19 45.10
C ARG A 246 -109.92 -23.18 45.86
N ALA A 247 -109.39 -23.86 46.87
CA ALA A 247 -110.15 -24.75 47.75
C ALA A 247 -111.18 -23.98 48.60
N ALA A 248 -110.83 -22.81 49.13
CA ALA A 248 -111.74 -21.94 49.87
C ALA A 248 -112.85 -21.36 48.98
N ASN A 249 -112.52 -20.95 47.75
CA ASN A 249 -113.49 -20.42 46.80
C ASN A 249 -114.48 -21.52 46.33
N THR A 250 -114.00 -22.76 46.14
CA THR A 250 -114.90 -23.91 45.88
C THR A 250 -115.80 -24.25 47.07
N MET A 251 -115.44 -23.90 48.31
CA MET A 251 -116.31 -24.01 49.48
C MET A 251 -117.34 -22.87 49.58
N GLN A 252 -117.00 -21.66 49.13
CA GLN A 252 -117.93 -20.52 49.04
C GLN A 252 -118.89 -20.59 47.82
N GLU A 253 -118.56 -21.33 46.76
CA GLU A 253 -119.50 -21.58 45.65
C GLU A 253 -120.54 -22.69 45.96
N ARG A 254 -120.29 -23.54 46.95
CA ARG A 254 -121.21 -24.64 47.34
C ARG A 254 -122.62 -24.17 47.78
N PRO A 255 -122.84 -23.00 48.42
CA PRO A 255 -124.18 -22.49 48.71
C PRO A 255 -124.85 -21.82 47.49
N LEU A 256 -124.08 -21.33 46.52
CA LEU A 256 -124.60 -20.57 45.36
C LEU A 256 -124.96 -21.46 44.16
N LYS A 257 -124.22 -22.56 43.93
CA LYS A 257 -124.56 -23.56 42.90
C LYS A 257 -125.80 -24.41 43.24
N GLN A 258 -126.30 -24.31 44.47
CA GLN A 258 -127.56 -24.95 44.87
C GLN A 258 -128.80 -24.08 44.56
N ARG A 259 -128.64 -22.76 44.30
CA ARG A 259 -129.76 -21.83 44.00
C ARG A 259 -129.90 -21.44 42.53
N LEU A 260 -128.95 -21.77 41.67
CA LEU A 260 -129.03 -21.51 40.21
C LEU A 260 -129.58 -22.68 39.38
N ARG A 261 -130.17 -23.70 40.01
CA ARG A 261 -130.71 -24.88 39.30
C ARG A 261 -132.16 -24.72 38.82
N ASN A 262 -132.86 -23.66 39.25
CA ASN A 262 -134.28 -23.46 38.94
C ASN A 262 -134.56 -22.02 38.48
N LEU A 263 -134.37 -21.73 37.19
CA LEU A 263 -135.26 -20.83 36.42
C LEU A 263 -135.06 -21.09 34.90
N PRO A 264 -136.13 -21.08 34.07
CA PRO A 264 -136.07 -21.52 32.68
C PRO A 264 -135.75 -20.41 31.66
N THR A 265 -135.11 -20.84 30.57
CA THR A 265 -134.99 -20.30 29.20
C THR A 265 -135.54 -18.88 28.89
N THR A 266 -134.71 -18.01 28.28
CA THR A 266 -134.74 -17.72 26.82
C THR A 266 -133.79 -16.56 26.43
N HIS A 267 -133.38 -16.61 25.16
CA HIS A 267 -132.87 -15.53 24.29
C HIS A 267 -131.40 -15.06 24.38
N HIS A 268 -130.69 -15.44 23.29
CA HIS A 268 -129.75 -14.66 22.47
C HIS A 268 -129.28 -13.30 23.00
N ILE A 269 -127.95 -13.12 23.04
CA ILE A 269 -127.19 -12.14 22.21
C ILE A 269 -125.71 -12.56 22.21
N ALA A 270 -125.07 -12.24 21.08
CA ALA A 270 -123.69 -12.50 20.72
C ALA A 270 -122.66 -11.90 21.70
N GLU A 271 -121.44 -12.45 21.70
CA GLU A 271 -120.21 -11.65 21.52
C GLU A 271 -118.94 -12.53 21.44
N ASN A 272 -118.21 -12.31 20.35
CA ASN A 272 -116.75 -12.23 20.21
C ASN A 272 -115.87 -13.39 20.71
N ARG A 273 -115.47 -14.23 19.75
CA ARG A 273 -114.14 -14.86 19.73
C ARG A 273 -113.09 -13.81 19.36
N GLU A 274 -112.44 -13.23 20.36
CA GLU A 274 -111.11 -12.64 20.15
C GLU A 274 -110.07 -13.78 20.15
N THR A 275 -109.59 -14.10 18.94
CA THR A 275 -108.36 -14.85 18.74
C THR A 275 -107.18 -13.91 19.00
N ALA A 276 -106.59 -13.97 20.20
CA ALA A 276 -105.30 -13.35 20.47
C ALA A 276 -104.17 -14.32 20.09
N ASP A 277 -103.74 -14.14 18.84
CA ASP A 277 -102.39 -14.27 18.28
C ASP A 277 -101.29 -14.90 19.17
N ILE A 278 -100.85 -16.11 18.82
CA ILE A 278 -99.61 -16.70 19.31
C ILE A 278 -98.46 -16.07 18.52
N GLY A 279 -98.08 -14.87 18.94
CA GLY A 279 -96.87 -14.20 18.47
C GLY A 279 -95.62 -14.90 19.02
N ASN A 280 -94.96 -15.68 18.15
CA ASN A 280 -93.60 -16.17 18.33
C ASN A 280 -92.66 -15.05 18.81
N MET A 281 -92.22 -15.09 20.07
CA MET A 281 -91.08 -14.28 20.55
C MET A 281 -89.86 -15.17 20.76
N MET A 282 -88.93 -14.98 19.83
CA MET A 282 -87.56 -15.49 19.76
C MET A 282 -86.75 -15.15 21.03
N PRO A 283 -85.91 -16.06 21.57
CA PRO A 283 -85.00 -15.70 22.65
C PRO A 283 -83.82 -14.84 22.13
N PRO A 284 -83.21 -13.99 22.97
CA PRO A 284 -82.20 -13.03 22.55
C PRO A 284 -80.88 -13.72 22.20
N LYS A 285 -80.29 -13.33 21.05
CA LYS A 285 -78.96 -13.74 20.60
C LYS A 285 -77.89 -13.23 21.58
N ARG A 286 -77.24 -14.13 22.30
CA ARG A 286 -75.97 -13.82 23.00
C ARG A 286 -74.84 -13.74 21.98
N ASN A 287 -74.23 -12.56 21.90
CA ASN A 287 -73.08 -12.25 21.06
C ASN A 287 -71.82 -12.92 21.64
N ILE A 288 -71.50 -14.14 21.22
CA ILE A 288 -70.20 -14.77 21.48
C ILE A 288 -69.28 -14.38 20.32
N ARG A 289 -68.41 -13.38 20.52
CA ARG A 289 -67.29 -13.12 19.62
C ARG A 289 -66.31 -14.31 19.73
N ARG A 290 -66.31 -15.19 18.73
CA ARG A 290 -65.19 -16.12 18.48
C ARG A 290 -64.05 -15.36 17.79
N PRO A 291 -62.78 -15.56 18.18
CA PRO A 291 -61.64 -15.06 17.42
C PRO A 291 -61.53 -15.77 16.06
N LEU A 292 -61.20 -14.96 15.05
CA LEU A 292 -60.95 -15.30 13.67
C LEU A 292 -59.78 -16.29 13.56
N VAL A 293 -60.03 -17.51 13.08
CA VAL A 293 -58.98 -18.39 12.56
C VAL A 293 -58.89 -18.09 11.07
N GLU A 294 -57.90 -17.30 10.66
CA GLU A 294 -57.56 -17.12 9.26
C GLU A 294 -57.00 -18.43 8.70
N ARG A 295 -57.79 -19.06 7.82
CA ARG A 295 -57.32 -20.12 6.94
C ARG A 295 -56.39 -19.49 5.90
N ARG A 296 -55.13 -19.91 5.88
CA ARG A 296 -54.24 -19.70 4.74
C ARG A 296 -54.79 -20.51 3.56
N ASN A 297 -55.29 -19.82 2.54
CA ASN A 297 -55.48 -20.40 1.22
C ASN A 297 -54.11 -20.48 0.54
N GLU A 298 -53.74 -21.69 0.16
CA GLU A 298 -52.73 -21.97 -0.83
C GLU A 298 -53.26 -21.56 -2.21
N SER A 299 -52.55 -20.64 -2.87
CA SER A 299 -52.65 -20.43 -4.31
C SER A 299 -51.38 -19.75 -4.82
N GLY A 300 -50.45 -20.55 -5.36
CA GLY A 300 -49.63 -20.09 -6.50
C GLY A 300 -50.48 -20.11 -7.78
N PRO A 301 -49.94 -19.85 -8.98
CA PRO A 301 -48.58 -19.44 -9.36
C PRO A 301 -48.57 -18.13 -10.18
N LYS A 302 -47.38 -17.62 -10.56
CA LYS A 302 -47.09 -17.11 -11.92
C LYS A 302 -45.62 -16.69 -12.07
N ARG A 303 -44.91 -17.42 -12.93
CA ARG A 303 -43.63 -17.04 -13.54
C ARG A 303 -43.87 -15.81 -14.41
N ALA A 304 -43.01 -14.80 -14.28
CA ALA A 304 -42.89 -13.72 -15.25
C ALA A 304 -41.59 -13.92 -16.04
N HIS A 305 -41.76 -14.17 -17.34
CA HIS A 305 -40.76 -13.98 -18.39
C HIS A 305 -40.77 -12.50 -18.77
N PHE A 306 -39.62 -11.82 -18.75
CA PHE A 306 -39.26 -10.64 -19.58
C PHE A 306 -37.72 -10.56 -19.51
N ALA A 307 -37.00 -10.98 -20.56
CA ALA A 307 -36.60 -10.17 -21.73
C ALA A 307 -35.27 -9.42 -21.45
N GLU A 308 -34.15 -10.08 -21.79
CA GLU A 308 -32.86 -9.42 -22.02
C GLU A 308 -32.66 -9.33 -23.54
N LYS A 309 -32.58 -8.09 -24.02
CA LYS A 309 -32.07 -7.66 -25.32
C LYS A 309 -31.29 -6.37 -25.06
N GLU A 310 -30.03 -6.35 -25.47
CA GLU A 310 -29.15 -5.23 -25.91
C GLU A 310 -27.70 -5.70 -25.65
N GLU A 311 -26.97 -6.22 -26.65
CA GLU A 311 -26.23 -5.53 -27.74
C GLU A 311 -25.07 -4.61 -27.27
N GLU A 312 -23.87 -5.04 -27.66
CA GLU A 312 -22.67 -4.29 -28.08
C GLU A 312 -22.20 -3.06 -27.28
N HIS A 313 -21.03 -3.20 -26.62
CA HIS A 313 -19.79 -2.56 -27.10
C HIS A 313 -18.53 -3.20 -26.50
#